data_AF-A0A7G8BJC8-F1
#
_entry.id   AF-A0A7G8BJC8-F1
#
_cell.length_a   1.000
_cell.length_b   1.000
_cell.length_c   1.000
_cell.angle_alpha   90.00
_cell.angle_beta   90.00
_cell.angle_gamma   90.00
#
_symmetry.space_group_name_H-M   'P 1'
#
loop_
_entity.id
_entity.type
_entity.pdbx_description
1 polymer ?
#
loop_
_entity_poly.entity_id
_entity_poly.type
_entity_poly.pdbx_seq_one_letter_code
_entity_poly.pdbx_strand_id
1 'polypeptide(L)'
;MGSADQDVQTSHYGYGGWLAFLCFCLIFLSPAVWVLSLLVSAFVNTRDYPYLRLVTVLFLIVSLIFVGVGILAGVHLRAGSKFAVKFTKGLLVACVLWRTLAVVITVVASDGLPKDAPGNQLFAFIVGTCVCGAWFAYLTRSKRVKAMFSVQPSEQPLNML
;
A
#
# COMPACT_ATOMS: atom_id res chain seq x y z
N MET A 1 26.13 44.03 -18.34
CA MET A 1 26.73 42.73 -17.99
C MET A 1 25.94 42.17 -16.83
N GLY A 2 25.01 41.26 -17.14
CA GLY A 2 24.11 40.66 -16.16
C GLY A 2 24.78 39.49 -15.45
N SER A 3 24.86 39.58 -14.14
CA SER A 3 25.03 38.42 -13.27
C SER A 3 23.73 38.34 -12.47
N ALA A 4 22.72 37.74 -13.10
CA ALA A 4 21.52 37.35 -12.37
C ALA A 4 21.93 36.14 -11.55
N ASP A 5 21.98 36.34 -10.23
CA ASP A 5 22.01 35.29 -9.22
C ASP A 5 21.09 34.15 -9.68
N GLN A 6 21.70 33.06 -10.14
CA GLN A 6 21.01 31.79 -10.17
C GLN A 6 20.90 31.34 -8.72
N ASP A 7 19.89 31.88 -8.04
CA ASP A 7 19.26 31.25 -6.90
C ASP A 7 18.78 29.89 -7.40
N VAL A 8 19.69 28.90 -7.37
CA VAL A 8 19.35 27.49 -7.42
C VAL A 8 18.58 27.25 -6.13
N GLN A 9 17.29 27.60 -6.15
CA GLN A 9 16.30 27.11 -5.22
C GLN A 9 16.29 25.60 -5.40
N THR A 10 17.21 24.94 -4.70
CA THR A 10 17.11 23.56 -4.29
C THR A 10 15.93 23.49 -3.34
N SER A 11 14.73 23.62 -3.90
CA SER A 11 13.48 23.36 -3.22
C SER A 11 13.49 21.89 -2.86
N HIS A 12 14.10 21.58 -1.72
CA HIS A 12 13.89 20.39 -0.94
C HIS A 12 12.39 20.39 -0.60
N TYR A 13 11.57 19.93 -1.54
CA TYR A 13 10.16 19.67 -1.31
C TYR A 13 10.09 18.61 -0.22
N GLY A 14 9.91 19.07 1.02
CA GLY A 14 10.01 18.24 2.21
C GLY A 14 9.07 17.04 2.14
N TYR A 15 9.63 15.88 2.46
CA TYR A 15 8.90 14.66 2.78
C TYR A 15 8.03 14.92 4.03
N GLY A 16 6.82 15.46 3.84
CA GLY A 16 5.99 15.93 4.94
C GLY A 16 4.50 15.97 4.62
N GLY A 17 3.68 15.79 5.65
CA GLY A 17 2.22 15.76 5.56
C GLY A 17 1.68 14.40 5.09
N TRP A 18 0.71 14.42 4.18
CA TRP A 18 -0.02 13.23 3.72
C TRP A 18 0.87 12.12 3.12
N LEU A 19 2.01 12.44 2.50
CA LEU A 19 2.92 11.41 1.98
C LEU A 19 3.66 10.66 3.10
N ALA A 20 4.05 11.36 4.16
CA ALA A 20 4.63 10.75 5.35
C ALA A 20 3.59 9.89 6.08
N PHE A 21 2.33 10.34 6.12
CA PHE A 21 1.22 9.54 6.64
C PHE A 21 0.98 8.26 5.83
N LEU A 22 1.00 8.33 4.49
CA LEU A 22 0.93 7.12 3.65
C LEU A 22 2.05 6.13 3.98
N CYS A 23 3.27 6.63 4.09
CA CYS A 23 4.42 5.79 4.41
C CYS A 23 4.32 5.18 5.81
N PHE A 24 3.86 5.95 6.79
CA PHE A 24 3.58 5.46 8.13
C PHE A 24 2.54 4.33 8.09
N CYS A 25 1.45 4.51 7.33
CA CYS A 25 0.45 3.46 7.15
C CYS A 25 1.05 2.21 6.51
N LEU A 26 1.90 2.36 5.49
CA LEU A 26 2.54 1.23 4.83
C LEU A 26 3.52 0.48 5.74
N ILE A 27 4.30 1.20 6.55
CA ILE A 27 5.37 0.63 7.39
C ILE A 27 4.84 0.07 8.72
N PHE A 28 3.92 0.78 9.39
CA PHE A 28 3.50 0.42 10.74
C PHE A 28 2.08 -0.15 10.77
N LEU A 29 1.15 0.47 10.04
CA LEU A 29 -0.25 0.04 10.09
C LEU A 29 -0.46 -1.30 9.36
N SER A 30 0.18 -1.51 8.21
CA SER A 30 0.10 -2.78 7.47
C SER A 30 0.52 -4.00 8.31
N PRO A 31 1.71 -4.04 8.95
CA PRO A 31 2.08 -5.17 9.80
C PRO A 31 1.19 -5.30 11.03
N ALA A 32 0.76 -4.18 11.64
CA ALA A 32 -0.16 -4.24 12.78
C ALA A 32 -1.49 -4.90 12.40
N VAL A 33 -2.06 -4.55 11.24
CA VAL A 33 -3.29 -5.17 10.71
C VAL A 33 -3.08 -6.65 10.38
N TRP A 34 -1.90 -7.03 9.89
CA TRP A 34 -1.58 -8.43 9.63
C TRP A 34 -1.48 -9.26 10.91
N VAL A 35 -0.82 -8.73 11.95
CA VAL A 35 -0.77 -9.36 13.29
C VAL A 35 -2.16 -9.50 13.88
N LEU A 36 -3.00 -8.46 13.77
CA LEU A 36 -4.38 -8.54 14.23
C LEU A 36 -5.18 -9.61 13.47
N SER A 37 -4.99 -9.69 12.16
CA SER A 37 -5.60 -10.73 11.31
C SER A 37 -5.18 -12.14 11.76
N LEU A 38 -3.88 -12.34 12.06
CA LEU A 38 -3.37 -13.60 12.60
C LEU A 38 -4.03 -13.96 13.93
N LEU A 39 -4.12 -13.00 14.87
CA LEU A 39 -4.74 -13.22 16.17
C LEU A 39 -6.20 -13.63 16.00
N VAL A 40 -6.98 -12.89 15.21
CA VAL A 40 -8.38 -13.22 14.94
C VAL A 40 -8.50 -14.62 14.32
N SER A 41 -7.67 -14.95 13.33
CA SER A 41 -7.67 -16.27 12.71
C SER A 41 -7.30 -17.41 13.67
N ALA A 42 -6.47 -17.15 14.69
CA ALA A 42 -6.13 -18.14 15.71
C ALA A 42 -7.30 -18.45 16.67
N PHE A 43 -8.20 -17.50 16.88
CA PHE A 43 -9.39 -17.68 17.72
C PHE A 43 -10.58 -18.30 16.96
N VAL A 44 -10.58 -18.27 15.62
CA VAL A 44 -11.62 -18.94 14.82
C VAL A 44 -11.32 -20.44 14.77
N ASN A 45 -12.17 -21.23 15.44
CA ASN A 45 -12.06 -22.68 15.44
C ASN A 45 -12.41 -23.25 14.04
N THR A 46 -11.39 -23.47 13.22
CA THR A 46 -11.54 -24.00 11.85
C THR A 46 -11.41 -25.52 11.76
N ARG A 47 -11.46 -26.24 12.90
CA ARG A 47 -11.28 -27.70 12.96
C ARG A 47 -12.27 -28.47 12.08
N ASP A 48 -13.48 -27.95 11.93
CA ASP A 48 -14.56 -28.62 11.20
C ASP A 48 -14.52 -28.38 9.68
N TYR A 49 -13.66 -27.47 9.19
CA TYR A 49 -13.61 -27.08 7.78
C TYR A 49 -12.15 -27.04 7.24
N PRO A 50 -11.58 -28.18 6.82
CA PRO A 50 -10.17 -28.27 6.40
C PRO A 50 -9.85 -27.41 5.16
N TYR A 51 -10.79 -27.29 4.22
CA TYR A 51 -10.64 -26.43 3.04
C TYR A 51 -10.59 -24.94 3.40
N LEU A 52 -11.43 -24.50 4.34
CA LEU A 52 -11.43 -23.12 4.82
C LEU A 52 -10.12 -22.77 5.52
N ARG A 53 -9.55 -23.72 6.27
CA ARG A 53 -8.26 -23.56 6.94
C ARG A 53 -7.12 -23.38 5.92
N LEU A 54 -7.08 -24.19 4.87
CA LEU A 54 -6.07 -24.07 3.81
C LEU A 54 -6.17 -22.72 3.09
N VAL A 55 -7.39 -22.30 2.73
CA VAL A 55 -7.64 -20.99 2.11
C VAL A 55 -7.19 -19.85 3.03
N THR A 56 -7.54 -19.92 4.32
CA THR A 56 -7.13 -18.90 5.32
C THR A 56 -5.62 -18.80 5.45
N VAL A 57 -4.90 -19.92 5.48
CA VAL A 57 -3.43 -19.93 5.53
C VAL A 57 -2.82 -19.31 4.28
N LEU A 58 -3.33 -19.64 3.09
CA LEU A 58 -2.90 -19.01 1.84
C LEU A 58 -3.14 -17.49 1.87
N PHE A 59 -4.30 -17.05 2.38
CA PHE A 59 -4.59 -15.63 2.56
C PHE A 59 -3.59 -14.93 3.48
N LEU A 60 -3.21 -15.57 4.59
CA LEU A 60 -2.24 -15.01 5.53
C LEU A 60 -0.83 -14.90 4.94
N ILE A 61 -0.39 -15.90 4.17
CA ILE A 61 0.91 -15.90 3.48
C ILE A 61 0.96 -14.78 2.44
N VAL A 62 -0.07 -14.68 1.59
CA VAL A 62 -0.11 -13.63 0.58
C VAL A 62 -0.18 -12.25 1.23
N SER A 63 -0.97 -12.10 2.30
CA SER A 63 -1.02 -10.84 3.06
C SER A 63 0.33 -10.46 3.66
N LEU A 64 1.14 -11.42 4.10
CA LEU A 64 2.50 -11.18 4.57
C LEU A 64 3.41 -10.64 3.44
N ILE A 65 3.28 -11.18 2.23
CA ILE A 65 4.00 -10.66 1.05
C ILE A 65 3.60 -9.20 0.80
N PHE A 66 2.31 -8.88 0.85
CA PHE A 66 1.82 -7.51 0.70
C PHE A 66 2.36 -6.56 1.78
N VAL A 67 2.49 -7.01 3.04
CA VAL A 67 3.13 -6.23 4.10
C VAL A 67 4.59 -5.94 3.77
N GLY A 68 5.36 -6.96 3.37
CA GLY A 68 6.77 -6.78 2.99
C GLY A 68 6.94 -5.81 1.82
N VAL A 69 6.15 -5.98 0.76
CA VAL A 69 6.14 -5.07 -0.40
C VAL A 69 5.69 -3.66 -0.01
N GLY A 70 4.73 -3.54 0.91
CA GLY A 70 4.28 -2.26 1.46
C GLY A 70 5.38 -1.51 2.20
N ILE A 71 6.13 -2.20 3.05
CA ILE A 71 7.29 -1.62 3.75
C ILE A 71 8.33 -1.13 2.74
N LEU A 72 8.67 -1.95 1.74
CA LEU A 72 9.61 -1.57 0.68
C LEU A 72 9.10 -0.35 -0.11
N ALA A 73 7.82 -0.32 -0.46
CA ALA A 73 7.21 0.84 -1.13
C ALA A 73 7.31 2.11 -0.28
N GLY A 74 7.05 2.01 1.03
CA GLY A 74 7.22 3.11 1.99
C GLY A 74 8.68 3.60 2.05
N VAL A 75 9.65 2.70 2.15
CA VAL A 75 11.07 3.04 2.15
C VAL A 75 11.47 3.73 0.84
N HIS A 76 11.04 3.21 -0.31
CA HIS A 76 11.31 3.85 -1.61
C HIS A 76 10.63 5.21 -1.78
N LEU A 77 9.43 5.39 -1.23
CA LEU A 77 8.75 6.69 -1.19
C LEU A 77 9.52 7.68 -0.32
N ARG A 78 10.08 7.23 0.81
CA ARG A 78 10.94 8.05 1.66
C ARG A 78 12.25 8.41 0.99
N ALA A 79 12.81 7.51 0.19
CA ALA A 79 14.04 7.73 -0.58
C ALA A 79 13.86 8.65 -1.79
N GLY A 80 12.64 9.10 -2.13
CA GLY A 80 12.42 10.02 -3.24
C GLY A 80 12.62 9.39 -4.63
N SER A 81 12.58 8.06 -4.75
CA SER A 81 12.81 7.39 -6.04
C SER A 81 11.67 7.64 -7.04
N LYS A 82 12.00 7.94 -8.30
CA LYS A 82 11.03 8.10 -9.41
C LYS A 82 10.16 6.85 -9.61
N PHE A 83 10.68 5.67 -9.27
CA PHE A 83 9.95 4.41 -9.35
C PHE A 83 8.97 4.21 -8.19
N ALA A 84 9.15 4.89 -7.06
CA ALA A 84 8.36 4.67 -5.85
C ALA A 84 6.87 4.94 -6.06
N VAL A 85 6.52 5.99 -6.80
CA VAL A 85 5.12 6.34 -7.08
C VAL A 85 4.46 5.30 -7.97
N LYS A 86 5.14 4.85 -9.04
CA LYS A 86 4.62 3.81 -9.94
C LYS A 86 4.44 2.49 -9.18
N PHE A 87 5.43 2.12 -8.37
CA PHE A 87 5.41 0.90 -7.57
C PHE A 87 4.27 0.92 -6.53
N THR A 88 4.12 2.03 -5.80
CA THR A 88 3.04 2.18 -4.80
C THR A 88 1.66 2.14 -5.45
N LYS A 89 1.48 2.75 -6.64
CA LYS A 89 0.23 2.65 -7.39
C LYS A 89 -0.07 1.21 -7.80
N GLY A 90 0.93 0.49 -8.31
CA GLY A 90 0.81 -0.93 -8.62
C GLY A 90 0.40 -1.76 -7.40
N LEU A 91 1.02 -1.49 -6.25
CA LEU A 91 0.66 -2.12 -4.98
C LEU A 91 -0.80 -1.86 -4.59
N LEU A 92 -1.27 -0.61 -4.70
CA LEU A 92 -2.66 -0.27 -4.37
C LEU A 92 -3.66 -1.01 -5.28
N VAL A 93 -3.36 -1.12 -6.58
CA VAL A 93 -4.18 -1.90 -7.52
C VAL A 93 -4.15 -3.38 -7.16
N ALA A 94 -2.98 -3.95 -6.90
CA ALA A 94 -2.82 -5.34 -6.50
C ALA A 94 -3.59 -5.65 -5.19
N CYS A 95 -3.58 -4.72 -4.23
CA CYS A 95 -4.38 -4.82 -3.01
C CYS A 95 -5.88 -4.89 -3.29
N VAL A 96 -6.39 -4.05 -4.21
CA VAL A 96 -7.82 -4.08 -4.59
C VAL A 96 -8.15 -5.39 -5.30
N LEU A 97 -7.34 -5.83 -6.27
CA LEU A 97 -7.54 -7.09 -6.97
C LEU A 97 -7.54 -8.30 -6.03
N TRP A 98 -6.59 -8.33 -5.09
CA TRP A 98 -6.52 -9.38 -4.08
C TRP A 98 -7.77 -9.42 -3.19
N ARG A 99 -8.26 -8.25 -2.77
CA ARG A 99 -9.51 -8.13 -2.00
C ARG A 99 -10.73 -8.56 -2.81
N THR A 100 -10.80 -8.22 -4.09
CA THR A 100 -11.86 -8.69 -4.99
C THR A 100 -11.87 -10.21 -5.06
N LEU A 101 -10.69 -10.82 -5.23
CA LEU A 101 -10.55 -12.27 -5.25
C LEU A 101 -11.01 -12.91 -3.93
N ALA A 102 -10.68 -12.30 -2.78
CA ALA A 102 -11.15 -12.75 -1.48
C ALA A 102 -12.68 -12.76 -1.37
N VAL A 103 -13.34 -11.68 -1.78
CA VAL A 103 -14.82 -11.60 -1.77
C VAL A 103 -15.42 -12.64 -2.69
N VAL A 104 -14.89 -12.82 -3.91
CA VAL A 104 -15.36 -13.84 -4.85
C VAL A 104 -15.27 -15.24 -4.26
N ILE A 105 -14.13 -15.59 -3.65
CA ILE A 105 -13.94 -16.88 -2.98
C ILE A 105 -14.97 -17.08 -1.87
N THR A 106 -15.19 -16.07 -1.02
CA THR A 106 -16.18 -16.14 0.06
C THR A 106 -17.61 -16.30 -0.45
N VAL A 107 -17.99 -15.58 -1.50
CA VAL A 107 -19.34 -15.67 -2.09
C VAL A 107 -19.56 -17.04 -2.73
N VAL A 108 -18.57 -17.56 -3.46
CA VAL A 108 -18.66 -18.90 -4.07
C VAL A 108 -18.66 -20.00 -3.00
N ALA A 109 -17.95 -19.81 -1.88
CA ALA A 109 -17.91 -20.76 -0.77
C ALA A 109 -19.00 -20.53 0.29
N SER A 110 -20.02 -19.71 -0.01
CA SER A 110 -20.99 -19.23 0.98
C SER A 110 -21.95 -20.29 1.52
N ASP A 111 -22.14 -21.41 0.81
CA ASP A 111 -23.03 -22.51 1.22
C ASP A 111 -22.65 -23.15 2.57
N GLY A 112 -21.43 -22.92 3.08
CA GLY A 112 -20.96 -23.41 4.38
C GLY A 112 -20.59 -22.33 5.40
N LEU A 113 -20.84 -21.05 5.10
CA LEU A 113 -20.41 -19.92 5.95
C LEU A 113 -21.56 -19.37 6.84
N PRO A 114 -21.24 -18.77 8.00
CA PRO A 114 -22.22 -18.05 8.80
C PRO A 114 -22.91 -16.96 7.96
N LYS A 115 -24.24 -16.80 8.12
CA LYS A 115 -25.05 -15.85 7.33
C LYS A 115 -24.58 -14.39 7.40
N ASP A 116 -23.83 -14.03 8.46
CA ASP A 116 -23.31 -12.67 8.68
C ASP A 116 -21.92 -12.44 8.06
N ALA A 117 -21.22 -13.52 7.67
CA ALA A 117 -19.88 -13.46 7.09
C ALA A 117 -19.79 -12.67 5.76
N PRO A 118 -20.69 -12.83 4.78
CA PRO A 118 -20.59 -12.09 3.52
C PRO A 118 -20.80 -10.58 3.70
N GLY A 119 -21.70 -10.17 4.61
CA GLY A 119 -21.98 -8.75 4.88
C GLY A 119 -20.77 -7.99 5.44
N ASN A 120 -20.10 -8.58 6.43
CA ASN A 120 -18.91 -7.96 7.04
C ASN A 120 -17.73 -7.90 6.06
N GLN A 121 -17.55 -8.92 5.22
CA GLN A 121 -16.51 -8.91 4.19
C GLN A 121 -16.77 -7.90 3.08
N LEU A 122 -18.02 -7.74 2.64
CA LEU A 122 -18.41 -6.71 1.67
C LEU A 122 -18.13 -5.31 2.21
N PHE A 123 -18.46 -5.05 3.47
CA PHE A 123 -18.15 -3.77 4.11
C PHE A 123 -16.63 -3.51 4.16
N ALA A 124 -15.85 -4.49 4.61
CA ALA A 124 -14.38 -4.40 4.63
C ALA A 124 -13.78 -4.20 3.23
N PHE A 125 -14.38 -4.80 2.20
CA PHE A 125 -14.01 -4.61 0.80
C PHE A 125 -14.28 -3.18 0.33
N ILE A 126 -15.48 -2.64 0.59
CA ILE A 126 -15.86 -1.28 0.19
C ILE A 126 -14.93 -0.27 0.86
N VAL A 127 -14.78 -0.34 2.18
CA VAL A 127 -13.91 0.58 2.94
C VAL A 127 -12.47 0.48 2.45
N GLY A 128 -11.93 -0.75 2.30
CA GLY A 128 -10.58 -0.96 1.80
C GLY A 128 -10.37 -0.37 0.41
N THR A 129 -11.33 -0.56 -0.50
CA THR A 129 -11.29 -0.03 -1.87
C THR A 129 -11.36 1.49 -1.87
N CYS A 130 -12.22 2.11 -1.06
CA CYS A 130 -12.28 3.56 -0.90
C CYS A 130 -10.97 4.14 -0.39
N VAL A 131 -10.35 3.52 0.61
CA VAL A 131 -9.05 3.93 1.15
C VAL A 131 -7.95 3.81 0.09
N CYS A 132 -7.87 2.68 -0.61
CA CYS A 132 -6.91 2.49 -1.71
C CYS A 132 -7.13 3.51 -2.84
N GLY A 133 -8.39 3.76 -3.21
CA GLY A 133 -8.77 4.74 -4.23
C GLY A 133 -8.40 6.16 -3.84
N ALA A 134 -8.64 6.57 -2.59
CA ALA A 134 -8.24 7.87 -2.07
C ALA A 134 -6.72 8.07 -2.15
N TRP A 135 -5.95 7.06 -1.75
CA TRP A 135 -4.49 7.10 -1.86
C TRP A 135 -3.99 7.10 -3.30
N PHE A 136 -4.61 6.33 -4.18
CA PHE A 136 -4.28 6.31 -5.59
C PHE A 136 -4.56 7.66 -6.26
N ALA A 137 -5.71 8.27 -5.96
CA ALA A 137 -6.08 9.60 -6.42
C ALA A 137 -5.11 10.65 -5.89
N TYR A 138 -4.73 10.58 -4.61
CA TYR A 138 -3.73 11.45 -4.00
C TYR A 138 -2.38 11.36 -4.73
N LEU A 139 -1.83 10.15 -4.93
CA LEU A 139 -0.57 9.94 -5.65
C LEU A 139 -0.62 10.36 -7.13
N THR A 140 -1.82 10.48 -7.71
CA THR A 140 -1.99 10.86 -9.13
C THR A 140 -2.24 12.35 -9.32
N ARG A 141 -2.99 12.99 -8.42
CA ARG A 141 -3.39 14.40 -8.55
C ARG A 141 -2.53 15.36 -7.74
N SER A 142 -1.83 14.91 -6.70
CA SER A 142 -1.05 15.79 -5.82
C SER A 142 0.10 16.46 -6.58
N LYS A 143 0.03 17.79 -6.71
CA LYS A 143 1.09 18.63 -7.29
C LYS A 143 2.40 18.48 -6.50
N ARG A 144 2.33 18.29 -5.17
CA ARG A 144 3.49 18.07 -4.29
C ARG A 144 4.21 16.77 -4.60
N VAL A 145 3.47 15.67 -4.80
CA VAL A 145 4.05 14.38 -5.20
C VAL A 145 4.71 14.53 -6.56
N LYS A 146 4.03 15.15 -7.53
CA LYS A 146 4.62 15.38 -8.85
C LYS A 146 5.93 16.18 -8.76
N ALA A 147 5.95 17.29 -8.03
CA ALA A 147 7.14 18.14 -7.87
C ALA A 147 8.33 17.40 -7.22
N MET A 148 8.08 16.58 -6.19
CA MET A 148 9.13 15.83 -5.49
C MET A 148 9.76 14.73 -6.35
N PHE A 149 8.97 14.07 -7.20
CA PHE A 149 9.45 12.95 -8.02
C PHE A 149 9.72 13.34 -9.49
N SER A 150 9.34 14.54 -9.94
CA SER A 150 9.69 15.06 -11.28
C SER A 150 11.08 15.67 -11.33
N VAL A 151 11.58 16.19 -10.20
CA VAL A 151 12.90 16.81 -10.09
C VAL A 151 13.88 15.79 -9.52
N GLN A 152 14.75 15.24 -10.36
CA GLN A 152 16.09 14.86 -9.91
C GLN A 152 17.07 15.81 -10.60
N PRO A 153 18.04 16.37 -9.87
CA PRO A 153 19.15 17.11 -10.46
C PRO A 153 19.85 16.21 -11.49
N SER A 154 20.10 16.80 -12.65
CA SER A 154 21.17 16.42 -13.56
C SER A 154 22.39 15.93 -12.79
N GLU A 155 22.95 14.81 -13.27
CA GLU A 155 24.39 14.56 -13.32
C GLU A 155 25.23 15.48 -12.42
N GLN A 156 25.68 14.98 -11.26
CA GLN A 156 26.97 15.46 -10.78
C GLN A 156 27.99 14.97 -11.81
N PRO A 157 28.64 15.86 -12.60
CA PRO A 157 29.75 15.42 -13.42
C PRO A 157 30.79 14.83 -12.46
N LEU A 158 31.11 13.56 -12.70
CA LEU A 158 32.13 12.79 -12.02
C LEU A 158 33.52 13.35 -12.40
N ASN A 159 33.77 14.61 -12.08
CA ASN A 159 35.03 15.33 -12.28
C ASN A 159 35.49 15.84 -10.92
N MET A 160 35.89 14.92 -10.05
CA MET A 160 36.82 15.18 -8.95
C MET A 160 37.16 13.84 -8.30
N LEU A 161 38.07 13.10 -8.94
CA LEU A 161 39.22 12.39 -8.33
C LEU A 161 40.04 11.73 -9.43
#